data_AF-A0A177DEM0-F1
#
_entry.id   AF-A0A177DEM0-F1
#
_cell.length_a   1.000
_cell.length_b   1.000
_cell.length_c   1.000
_cell.angle_alpha   90.00
_cell.angle_beta   90.00
_cell.angle_gamma   90.00
#
_symmetry.space_group_name_H-M   'P 1'
#
loop_
_entity.id
_entity.type
_entity.pdbx_description
1 polymer ?
#
loop_
_entity_poly.entity_id
_entity_poly.type
_entity_poly.pdbx_seq_one_letter_code
_entity_poly.pdbx_strand_id
1 'polypeptide(L)'
;MSNNTTSINAIQYKPGRDRPTGYVVNDFESFADTSLVTYWRTYKRKVANYNHDTDVATVVNVSNAIDLIENNENAMDQIIWGMTHPEDVHPGVASIVGNTALVDLLLVRHYKKWGGLILPPLQAARGLQDAHEVVAKQENDQGLQWNGGRSLMKYPNW
;
A
#
# COMPACT_ATOMS: atom_id res chain seq x y z
N MET A 1 32.99 20.41 -48.19
CA MET A 1 32.77 19.88 -46.82
C MET A 1 31.35 19.34 -46.78
N SER A 2 31.17 18.02 -46.87
CA SER A 2 29.85 17.39 -46.84
C SER A 2 29.42 17.17 -45.39
N ASN A 3 28.35 17.85 -44.98
CA ASN A 3 27.72 17.65 -43.68
C ASN A 3 27.03 16.28 -43.68
N ASN A 4 27.67 15.29 -43.04
CA ASN A 4 27.05 13.99 -42.78
C ASN A 4 26.12 14.14 -41.57
N THR A 5 24.86 14.47 -41.81
CA THR A 5 23.83 14.45 -40.78
C THR A 5 23.38 13.01 -40.60
N THR A 6 23.95 12.30 -39.63
CA THR A 6 23.49 10.97 -39.23
C THR A 6 22.08 11.11 -38.66
N SER A 7 21.06 10.75 -39.44
CA SER A 7 19.70 10.61 -38.93
C SER A 7 19.68 9.46 -37.92
N ILE A 8 19.56 9.79 -36.63
CA ILE A 8 19.26 8.77 -35.62
C ILE A 8 17.82 8.35 -35.88
N ASN A 9 17.62 7.19 -36.51
CA ASN A 9 16.31 6.58 -36.56
C ASN A 9 15.91 6.26 -35.12
N ALA A 10 15.02 7.05 -34.55
CA ALA A 10 14.46 6.78 -33.24
C ALA A 10 13.79 5.41 -33.29
N ILE A 11 14.29 4.46 -32.50
CA ILE A 11 13.64 3.15 -32.35
C ILE A 11 12.28 3.42 -31.72
N GLN A 12 11.23 3.34 -32.53
CA GLN A 12 9.85 3.52 -32.07
C GLN A 12 9.37 2.20 -31.48
N TYR A 13 9.14 2.19 -30.17
CA TYR A 13 8.52 1.03 -29.50
C TYR A 13 7.17 0.71 -30.13
N LYS A 14 7.01 -0.54 -30.61
CA LYS A 14 5.71 -1.08 -31.02
C LYS A 14 5.20 -2.06 -29.96
N PRO A 15 4.06 -1.78 -29.31
CA PRO A 15 3.45 -2.70 -28.35
C PRO A 15 3.20 -4.07 -28.97
N GLY A 16 3.35 -5.14 -28.19
CA GLY A 16 3.16 -6.52 -28.67
C GLY A 16 1.86 -6.75 -29.44
N ARG A 17 0.76 -6.10 -29.02
CA ARG A 17 -0.56 -6.17 -29.69
C ARG A 17 -0.60 -5.56 -31.10
N ASP A 18 0.32 -4.64 -31.40
CA ASP A 18 0.36 -3.86 -32.65
C ASP A 18 1.41 -4.43 -33.63
N ARG A 19 2.00 -5.60 -33.33
CA ARG A 19 3.04 -6.24 -34.14
C ARG A 19 2.42 -7.20 -35.17
N PRO A 20 2.87 -7.17 -36.44
CA PRO A 20 2.44 -8.12 -37.45
C PRO A 20 2.99 -9.53 -37.19
N THR A 21 2.36 -10.54 -37.78
CA THR A 21 2.82 -11.94 -37.71
C THR A 21 4.23 -12.06 -38.30
N GLY A 22 5.14 -12.71 -37.57
CA GLY A 22 6.55 -12.86 -37.97
C GLY A 22 7.46 -11.68 -37.61
N TYR A 23 6.97 -10.71 -36.83
CA TYR A 23 7.78 -9.61 -36.34
C TYR A 23 8.90 -10.08 -35.41
N VAL A 24 10.15 -9.70 -35.71
CA VAL A 24 11.32 -9.99 -34.88
C VAL A 24 11.45 -8.90 -33.82
N VAL A 25 11.25 -9.29 -32.56
CA VAL A 25 11.34 -8.40 -31.40
C VAL A 25 12.81 -8.08 -31.13
N ASN A 26 13.16 -6.79 -31.07
CA ASN A 26 14.50 -6.38 -30.68
C ASN A 26 14.69 -6.30 -29.15
N ASP A 27 15.93 -6.20 -28.67
CA ASP A 27 16.22 -6.20 -27.23
C ASP A 27 15.51 -5.07 -26.47
N PHE A 28 15.38 -3.90 -27.09
CA PHE A 28 14.67 -2.76 -26.50
C PHE A 28 13.16 -3.03 -26.37
N GLU A 29 12.54 -3.64 -27.37
CA GLU A 29 11.14 -4.05 -27.34
C GLU A 29 10.89 -5.21 -26.38
N SER A 30 11.82 -6.17 -26.29
CA SER A 30 11.79 -7.27 -25.32
C SER A 30 11.88 -6.75 -23.88
N PHE A 31 12.80 -5.82 -23.62
CA PHE A 31 12.90 -5.12 -22.35
C PHE A 31 11.63 -4.30 -22.05
N ALA A 32 11.11 -3.59 -23.05
CA ALA A 32 9.91 -2.78 -22.88
C ALA A 32 8.68 -3.66 -22.60
N ASP A 33 8.50 -4.80 -23.26
CA ASP A 33 7.37 -5.70 -23.02
C ASP A 33 7.40 -6.38 -21.66
N THR A 34 8.60 -6.63 -21.14
CA THR A 34 8.79 -7.15 -19.78
C THR A 34 8.69 -6.07 -18.71
N SER A 35 8.64 -4.79 -19.11
CA SER A 35 8.52 -3.66 -18.19
C SER A 35 7.07 -3.45 -17.72
N LEU A 36 6.88 -3.45 -16.40
CA LEU A 36 5.62 -3.07 -15.75
C LEU A 36 5.14 -1.67 -16.18
N VAL A 37 6.07 -0.74 -16.43
CA VAL A 37 5.77 0.63 -16.87
C VAL A 37 5.09 0.63 -18.23
N THR A 38 5.58 -0.21 -19.16
CA THR A 38 5.00 -0.34 -20.50
C THR A 38 3.62 -1.00 -20.47
N TYR A 39 3.45 -2.03 -19.63
CA TYR A 39 2.14 -2.61 -19.36
C TYR A 39 1.16 -1.54 -18.86
N TRP A 40 1.56 -0.72 -17.87
CA TRP A 40 0.71 0.37 -17.38
C TRP A 40 0.37 1.40 -18.46
N ARG A 41 1.35 1.86 -19.24
CA ARG A 41 1.10 2.79 -20.35
C ARG A 41 0.09 2.24 -21.35
N THR A 42 0.22 0.96 -21.68
CA THR A 42 -0.60 0.30 -22.70
C THR A 42 -2.03 0.06 -22.24
N TYR A 43 -2.23 -0.31 -20.97
CA TYR A 43 -3.51 -0.82 -20.48
C TYR A 43 -4.24 0.09 -19.48
N LYS A 44 -3.55 0.99 -18.78
CA LYS A 44 -4.17 1.91 -17.80
C LYS A 44 -4.67 3.21 -18.41
N ARG A 45 -4.59 3.38 -19.75
CA ARG A 45 -5.12 4.51 -20.53
C ARG A 45 -4.71 5.89 -19.97
N LYS A 46 -3.48 6.02 -19.48
CA LYS A 46 -2.92 7.31 -19.04
C LYS A 46 -2.45 8.13 -20.24
N VAL A 47 -2.44 9.46 -20.11
CA VAL A 47 -2.00 10.37 -21.17
C VAL A 47 -0.51 10.19 -21.50
N ALA A 48 -0.09 10.59 -22.70
CA ALA A 48 1.33 10.65 -23.05
C ALA A 48 2.10 11.55 -22.06
N ASN A 49 3.31 11.14 -21.68
CA ASN A 49 4.16 11.80 -20.67
C ASN A 49 3.60 11.80 -19.22
N TYR A 50 2.62 10.96 -18.89
CA TYR A 50 2.20 10.76 -17.52
C TYR A 50 3.35 10.29 -16.62
N ASN A 51 3.52 10.92 -15.45
CA ASN A 51 4.48 10.49 -14.44
C ASN A 51 3.93 9.27 -13.69
N HIS A 52 4.54 8.11 -13.91
CA HIS A 52 4.13 6.86 -13.26
C HIS A 52 4.67 6.71 -11.83
N ASP A 53 5.62 7.56 -11.40
CA ASP A 53 6.27 7.41 -10.09
C ASP A 53 5.27 7.47 -8.94
N THR A 54 4.22 8.29 -9.06
CA THR A 54 3.14 8.37 -8.07
C THR A 54 2.31 7.09 -7.99
N ASP A 55 1.99 6.50 -9.14
CA ASP A 55 1.26 5.22 -9.18
C ASP A 55 2.14 4.09 -8.62
N VAL A 56 3.43 4.08 -8.95
CA VAL A 56 4.40 3.10 -8.44
C VAL A 56 4.56 3.25 -6.93
N ALA A 57 4.76 4.47 -6.42
CA ALA A 57 4.86 4.74 -4.99
C ALA A 57 3.59 4.30 -4.25
N THR A 58 2.42 4.55 -4.84
CA THR A 58 1.13 4.10 -4.29
C THR A 58 1.08 2.57 -4.20
N VAL A 59 1.47 1.86 -5.26
CA VAL A 59 1.48 0.39 -5.29
C VAL A 59 2.48 -0.19 -4.29
N VAL A 60 3.66 0.41 -4.17
CA VAL A 60 4.66 0.02 -3.16
C VAL A 60 4.09 0.20 -1.76
N ASN A 61 3.44 1.34 -1.47
CA ASN A 61 2.82 1.58 -0.16
C ASN A 61 1.72 0.56 0.16
N VAL A 62 0.86 0.23 -0.81
CA VAL A 62 -0.18 -0.81 -0.65
C VAL A 62 0.47 -2.17 -0.41
N SER A 63 1.52 -2.53 -1.16
CA SER A 63 2.23 -3.80 -0.97
C SER A 63 2.84 -3.91 0.43
N ASN A 64 3.53 -2.86 0.88
CA ASN A 64 4.14 -2.83 2.22
C ASN A 64 3.08 -2.91 3.33
N ALA A 65 1.92 -2.27 3.15
CA ALA A 65 0.82 -2.34 4.11
C ALA A 65 0.22 -3.75 4.18
N ILE A 66 0.12 -4.46 3.04
CA ILE A 66 -0.29 -5.86 2.99
C ILE A 66 0.73 -6.73 3.73
N ASP A 67 2.01 -6.57 3.42
CA ASP A 67 3.08 -7.34 4.07
C ASP A 67 3.10 -7.11 5.59
N LEU A 68 2.83 -5.88 6.04
CA LEU A 68 2.75 -5.54 7.45
C LEU A 68 1.66 -6.34 8.18
N ILE A 69 0.42 -6.31 7.69
CA ILE A 69 -0.70 -7.02 8.35
C ILE A 69 -0.59 -8.54 8.22
N GLU A 70 0.07 -9.01 7.16
CA GLU A 70 0.24 -10.44 6.92
C GLU A 70 1.35 -11.02 7.78
N ASN A 71 2.36 -10.23 8.15
CA ASN A 71 3.46 -10.69 9.00
C ASN A 71 3.30 -10.29 10.48
N ASN A 72 2.30 -9.47 10.80
CA ASN A 72 1.99 -9.05 12.17
C ASN A 72 0.47 -9.07 12.42
N GLU A 73 0.00 -10.08 13.15
CA GLU A 73 -1.41 -10.27 13.52
C GLU A 73 -2.00 -9.01 14.21
N ASN A 74 -1.23 -8.37 15.08
CA ASN A 74 -1.72 -7.22 15.87
C ASN A 74 -1.68 -5.89 15.10
N ALA A 75 -1.14 -5.85 13.87
CA ALA A 75 -1.07 -4.60 13.11
C ALA A 75 -2.45 -4.07 12.73
N MET A 76 -3.41 -4.97 12.46
CA MET A 76 -4.78 -4.58 12.17
C MET A 76 -5.43 -3.88 13.37
N ASP A 77 -5.15 -4.36 14.59
CA ASP A 77 -5.66 -3.74 15.82
C ASP A 77 -5.21 -2.29 15.96
N GLN A 78 -3.94 -2.01 15.63
CA GLN A 78 -3.41 -0.64 15.69
C GLN A 78 -4.01 0.27 14.62
N ILE A 79 -4.31 -0.27 13.43
CA ILE A 79 -5.01 0.47 12.39
C ILE A 79 -6.42 0.85 12.87
N ILE A 80 -7.16 -0.10 13.44
CA ILE A 80 -8.51 0.14 13.96
C ILE A 80 -8.47 1.14 15.11
N TRP A 81 -7.53 1.00 16.05
CA TRP A 81 -7.31 1.96 17.12
C TRP A 81 -7.12 3.36 16.56
N GLY A 82 -6.17 3.53 15.62
CA GLY A 82 -5.87 4.82 15.01
C GLY A 82 -7.03 5.45 14.23
N MET A 83 -7.94 4.65 13.66
CA MET A 83 -9.16 5.18 13.04
C MET A 83 -10.13 5.79 14.05
N THR A 84 -10.19 5.22 15.25
CA THR A 84 -11.05 5.70 16.35
C THR A 84 -10.39 6.79 17.19
N HIS A 85 -9.06 6.83 17.20
CA HIS A 85 -8.21 7.75 17.98
C HIS A 85 -7.14 8.39 17.09
N PRO A 86 -7.51 9.31 16.18
CA PRO A 86 -6.60 9.87 15.17
C PRO A 86 -5.44 10.69 15.77
N GLU A 87 -5.58 11.19 16.99
CA GLU A 87 -4.54 11.88 17.76
C GLU A 87 -3.54 10.94 18.44
N ASP A 88 -3.86 9.65 18.55
CA ASP A 88 -3.07 8.63 19.25
C ASP A 88 -2.72 7.46 18.32
N VAL A 89 -2.37 7.77 17.08
CA VAL A 89 -2.06 6.75 16.07
C VAL A 89 -0.61 6.27 16.21
N HIS A 90 -0.40 4.95 16.20
CA HIS A 90 0.94 4.38 16.15
C HIS A 90 1.65 4.78 14.82
N PRO A 91 2.87 5.35 14.84
CA PRO A 91 3.54 5.88 13.64
C PRO A 91 3.69 4.87 12.50
N GLY A 92 3.93 3.59 12.84
CA GLY A 92 4.04 2.50 11.87
C GLY A 92 2.79 2.22 11.03
N VAL A 93 1.61 2.71 11.44
CA VAL A 93 0.35 2.54 10.69
C VAL A 93 -0.30 3.88 10.29
N ALA A 94 0.31 5.01 10.65
CA ALA A 94 -0.27 6.34 10.43
C ALA A 94 -0.56 6.65 8.96
N SER A 95 0.29 6.17 8.03
CA SER A 95 0.09 6.33 6.59
C SER A 95 -1.08 5.51 6.03
N ILE A 96 -1.56 4.51 6.77
CA ILE A 96 -2.64 3.59 6.37
C ILE A 96 -3.99 4.12 6.83
N VAL A 97 -4.09 4.60 8.07
CA VAL A 97 -5.34 5.00 8.75
C VAL A 97 -6.15 6.02 7.93
N GLY A 98 -5.49 6.94 7.24
CA GLY A 98 -6.15 7.95 6.40
C GLY A 98 -6.70 7.44 5.07
N ASN A 99 -6.42 6.20 4.67
CA ASN A 99 -6.85 5.62 3.41
C ASN A 99 -7.88 4.50 3.65
N THR A 100 -9.15 4.89 3.71
CA THR A 100 -10.27 3.97 4.03
C THR A 100 -10.35 2.78 3.07
N ALA A 101 -10.15 3.00 1.77
CA ALA A 101 -10.16 1.91 0.79
C ALA A 101 -9.02 0.89 1.01
N LEU A 102 -7.85 1.36 1.43
CA LEU A 102 -6.75 0.48 1.83
C LEU A 102 -7.10 -0.27 3.12
N VAL A 103 -7.64 0.42 4.13
CA VAL A 103 -8.07 -0.23 5.38
C VAL A 103 -9.07 -1.36 5.10
N ASP A 104 -10.09 -1.13 4.27
CA ASP A 104 -11.09 -2.14 3.91
C ASP A 104 -10.45 -3.36 3.25
N LEU A 105 -9.50 -3.14 2.33
CA LEU A 105 -8.72 -4.20 1.71
C LEU A 105 -7.94 -4.99 2.76
N LEU A 106 -7.27 -4.31 3.69
CA LEU A 106 -6.48 -4.92 4.75
C LEU A 106 -7.34 -5.74 5.72
N LEU A 107 -8.52 -5.24 6.10
CA LEU A 107 -9.49 -5.98 6.91
C LEU A 107 -9.90 -7.30 6.26
N VAL A 108 -10.23 -7.27 4.95
CA VAL A 108 -10.59 -8.49 4.21
C VAL A 108 -9.43 -9.48 4.14
N ARG A 109 -8.19 -8.99 3.97
CA ARG A 109 -7.00 -9.87 3.95
C ARG A 109 -6.70 -10.45 5.32
N HIS A 110 -6.77 -9.64 6.37
CA HIS A 110 -6.62 -10.10 7.75
C HIS A 110 -7.64 -11.20 8.06
N TYR A 111 -8.92 -10.97 7.72
CA TYR A 111 -9.98 -11.98 7.87
C TYR A 111 -9.64 -13.32 7.22
N LYS A 112 -9.12 -13.29 5.99
CA LYS A 112 -8.76 -14.49 5.25
C LYS A 112 -7.55 -15.24 5.83
N LYS A 113 -6.61 -14.54 6.47
CA LYS A 113 -5.36 -15.13 6.96
C LYS A 113 -5.48 -15.59 8.42
N TRP A 114 -6.04 -14.75 9.27
CA TRP A 114 -6.02 -14.92 10.73
C TRP A 114 -7.40 -15.22 11.32
N GLY A 115 -8.48 -14.97 10.57
CA GLY A 115 -9.85 -15.09 11.05
C GLY A 115 -10.48 -13.74 11.38
N GLY A 116 -11.69 -13.76 11.95
CA GLY A 116 -12.41 -12.54 12.30
C GLY A 116 -11.82 -11.81 13.49
N LEU A 117 -12.07 -10.51 13.55
CA LEU A 117 -11.85 -9.69 14.73
C LEU A 117 -13.22 -9.27 15.28
N ILE A 118 -13.33 -9.20 16.61
CA ILE A 118 -14.44 -8.52 17.26
C ILE A 118 -14.15 -7.03 17.22
N LEU A 119 -14.81 -6.33 16.29
CA LEU A 119 -14.57 -4.92 16.01
C LEU A 119 -15.58 -3.99 16.69
N PRO A 120 -15.21 -2.74 16.99
CA PRO A 120 -16.20 -1.69 17.28
C PRO A 120 -17.18 -1.58 16.10
N PRO A 121 -18.50 -1.45 16.33
CA PRO A 121 -19.17 -1.04 17.57
C PRO A 121 -19.61 -2.17 18.52
N LEU A 122 -19.15 -3.42 18.35
CA LEU A 122 -19.58 -4.52 19.21
C LEU A 122 -19.21 -4.26 20.69
N GLN A 123 -20.11 -4.61 21.62
CA GLN A 123 -19.96 -4.26 23.04
C GLN A 123 -18.65 -4.79 23.65
N ALA A 124 -18.25 -6.02 23.31
CA ALA A 124 -17.01 -6.61 23.80
C ALA A 124 -15.76 -5.83 23.32
N ALA A 125 -15.76 -5.34 22.07
CA ALA A 125 -14.69 -4.50 21.55
C ALA A 125 -14.66 -3.12 22.22
N ARG A 126 -15.83 -2.50 22.42
CA ARG A 126 -15.95 -1.20 23.10
C ARG A 126 -15.42 -1.27 24.53
N GLY A 127 -15.80 -2.30 25.30
CA GLY A 127 -15.32 -2.45 26.68
C GLY A 127 -13.80 -2.58 26.76
N LEU A 128 -13.17 -3.21 25.76
CA LEU A 128 -11.71 -3.28 25.66
C LEU A 128 -11.10 -1.94 25.25
N GLN A 129 -11.72 -1.21 24.31
CA GLN A 129 -11.29 0.14 23.95
C GLN A 129 -11.33 1.07 25.16
N ASP A 130 -12.46 1.14 25.87
CA ASP A 130 -12.62 2.00 27.05
C ASP A 130 -11.55 1.68 28.12
N ALA A 131 -11.23 0.40 28.34
CA ALA A 131 -10.18 -0.01 29.25
C ALA A 131 -8.78 0.39 28.76
N HIS A 132 -8.52 0.25 27.47
CA HIS A 132 -7.23 0.63 26.87
C HIS A 132 -7.05 2.14 26.82
N GLU A 133 -8.10 2.93 26.59
CA GLU A 133 -8.08 4.40 26.64
C GLU A 133 -7.56 4.93 27.98
N VAL A 134 -7.96 4.30 29.09
CA VAL A 134 -7.46 4.65 30.42
C VAL A 134 -5.95 4.44 30.51
N VAL A 135 -5.45 3.32 29.98
CA VAL A 135 -4.01 3.01 29.96
C VAL A 135 -3.27 3.97 29.03
N ALA A 136 -3.74 4.15 27.80
CA ALA A 136 -3.14 5.04 26.81
C ALA A 136 -3.02 6.47 27.33
N LYS A 137 -4.05 6.98 28.02
CA LYS A 137 -4.01 8.29 28.66
C LYS A 137 -2.96 8.37 29.76
N GLN A 138 -2.89 7.37 30.64
CA GLN A 138 -1.87 7.32 31.70
C GLN A 138 -0.45 7.28 31.13
N GLU A 139 -0.24 6.50 30.08
CA GLU A 139 1.06 6.40 29.39
C GLU A 139 1.44 7.73 28.73
N ASN A 140 0.47 8.42 28.12
CA ASN A 140 0.66 9.76 27.55
C ASN A 140 1.00 10.80 28.62
N ASP A 141 0.31 10.79 29.76
CA ASP A 141 0.59 11.68 30.89
C ASP A 141 2.00 11.42 31.49
N GLN A 142 2.50 10.19 31.38
CA GLN A 142 3.87 9.80 31.75
C GLN A 142 4.91 10.14 30.67
N GLY A 143 4.49 10.62 29.51
CA GLY A 143 5.38 10.94 28.39
C GLY A 143 5.94 9.72 27.67
N LEU A 144 5.31 8.54 27.80
CA LEU A 144 5.73 7.34 27.07
C LEU A 144 5.47 7.51 25.58
N GLN A 145 6.40 6.98 24.78
CA GLN A 145 6.31 6.99 23.33
C GLN A 145 5.98 5.59 22.81
N TRP A 146 5.41 5.49 21.60
CA TRP A 146 5.11 4.20 20.96
C TRP A 146 6.32 3.25 20.90
N ASN A 147 7.52 3.79 20.66
CA ASN A 147 8.77 3.01 20.68
C ASN A 147 9.43 2.90 22.07
N GLY A 148 8.80 3.50 23.09
CA GLY A 148 9.30 3.63 24.45
C GLY A 148 8.55 2.79 25.48
N GLY A 149 7.80 1.77 25.04
CA GLY A 149 7.12 0.82 25.93
C GLY A 149 5.62 1.05 26.15
N ARG A 150 4.96 1.82 25.28
CA ARG A 150 3.48 1.92 25.29
C ARG A 150 2.83 0.57 24.99
N SER A 151 1.71 0.33 25.65
CA SER A 151 0.90 -0.86 25.44
C SER A 151 0.18 -0.78 24.10
N LEU A 152 0.15 -1.88 23.34
CA LEU A 152 -0.60 -1.95 22.09
C LEU A 152 -2.04 -2.38 22.36
N MET A 153 -2.99 -1.72 21.69
CA MET A 153 -4.39 -2.17 21.66
C MET A 153 -4.49 -3.56 21.05
N LYS A 154 -5.38 -4.42 21.55
CA LYS A 154 -5.62 -5.75 20.98
C LYS A 154 -7.09 -6.07 20.95
N TYR A 155 -7.61 -6.42 19.77
CA TYR A 155 -8.99 -6.89 19.65
C TYR A 155 -9.03 -8.42 19.74
N PRO A 156 -10.12 -9.00 20.31
CA PRO A 156 -10.26 -10.45 20.33
C PRO A 156 -10.54 -10.99 18.93
N ASN A 157 -10.03 -12.20 18.65
CA ASN A 157 -10.42 -12.96 17.46
C ASN A 157 -11.87 -13.47 17.62
N TRP A 158 -12.60 -13.56 16.50
CA TRP A 158 -13.94 -14.14 16.38
C TRP A 158 -13.89 -15.61 15.99
#